data_AF-A0A946KP06-F1
#
_entry.id   AF-A0A946KP06-F1
#
_cell.length_a   1.000
_cell.length_b   1.000
_cell.length_c   1.000
_cell.angle_alpha   90.00
_cell.angle_beta   90.00
_cell.angle_gamma   90.00
#
_symmetry.space_group_name_H-M   'P 1'
#
loop_
_entity.id
_entity.type
_entity.pdbx_description
1 polymer ?
#
loop_
_entity_poly.entity_id
_entity_poly.type
_entity_poly.pdbx_seq_one_letter_code
_entity_poly.pdbx_strand_id
1 'polypeptide(L)'
;MITHIHGKLIEKTPTYVVVDVNGIGYKIKISLQTFSAIDGELCKLFTHLSVKEDSHTLFGFFEESERHLFRNLISVSGVGPSTAQVILSTFSPEEIVHHITTADVKMVQSVKGIGAKTAQRIIIDLKDKVAKGMPTSDLLFDKVDNTIKEEALSALIALGFAKKAA
;
A
#
# COMPACT_ATOMS: atom_id res chain seq x y z
N MET A 1 -8.79 -9.42 5.57
CA MET A 1 -8.66 -10.57 6.50
C MET A 1 -7.43 -10.42 7.38
N ILE A 2 -6.21 -10.40 6.84
CA ILE A 2 -5.00 -10.12 7.62
C ILE A 2 -4.55 -8.69 7.31
N THR A 3 -4.58 -7.81 8.32
CA THR A 3 -4.30 -6.36 8.16
C THR A 3 -2.94 -5.94 8.70
N HIS A 4 -2.41 -6.69 9.66
CA HIS A 4 -1.06 -6.55 10.18
C HIS A 4 -0.60 -7.88 10.79
N ILE A 5 0.72 -8.00 10.97
CA ILE A 5 1.38 -9.09 11.69
C ILE A 5 2.35 -8.47 12.67
N HIS A 6 2.35 -8.95 13.91
CA HIS A 6 3.26 -8.51 14.96
C HIS A 6 3.87 -9.73 15.63
N GLY A 7 5.20 -9.82 15.63
CA GLY A 7 5.90 -10.96 16.19
C GLY A 7 7.41 -10.88 16.02
N LYS A 8 8.09 -12.00 16.23
CA LYS A 8 9.54 -12.10 16.15
C LYS A 8 9.99 -12.29 14.71
N LEU A 9 10.93 -11.46 14.25
CA LEU A 9 11.60 -11.62 12.96
C LEU A 9 12.56 -12.82 13.02
N ILE A 10 12.28 -13.84 12.21
CA ILE A 10 13.08 -15.07 12.13
C ILE A 10 14.01 -15.04 10.91
N GLU A 11 13.53 -14.49 9.79
CA GLU A 11 14.28 -14.41 8.55
C GLU A 11 14.04 -13.07 7.87
N LYS A 12 15.10 -12.44 7.36
CA LYS A 12 15.04 -11.15 6.67
C LYS A 12 15.80 -11.22 5.35
N THR A 13 15.09 -11.08 4.24
CA THR A 13 15.67 -10.96 2.90
C THR A 13 15.14 -9.71 2.21
N PRO A 14 15.82 -9.19 1.17
CA PRO A 14 15.34 -8.02 0.42
C PRO A 14 13.97 -8.17 -0.24
N THR A 15 13.44 -9.39 -0.35
CA THR A 15 12.18 -9.67 -1.07
C THR A 15 11.06 -10.22 -0.17
N TYR A 16 11.42 -10.77 0.99
CA TYR A 16 10.49 -11.29 1.98
C TYR A 16 11.11 -11.34 3.38
N VAL A 17 10.24 -11.39 4.38
CA VAL A 17 10.57 -11.71 5.77
C VAL A 17 9.74 -12.89 6.25
N VAL A 18 10.23 -13.56 7.29
CA VAL A 18 9.45 -14.54 8.06
C VAL A 18 9.29 -14.02 9.47
N VAL A 19 8.04 -13.83 9.89
CA VAL A 19 7.70 -13.39 11.24
C VAL A 19 7.01 -14.54 11.98
N ASP A 20 7.57 -14.95 13.10
CA ASP A 20 6.95 -15.91 14.02
C ASP A 20 5.95 -15.20 14.93
N VAL A 21 4.72 -15.70 14.90
CA VAL A 21 3.66 -15.28 15.83
C VAL A 21 3.19 -16.52 16.58
N ASN A 22 3.66 -16.67 17.82
CA ASN A 22 3.30 -17.78 18.72
C ASN A 22 3.53 -19.17 18.09
N GLY A 23 4.67 -19.36 17.40
CA GLY A 23 5.04 -20.63 16.76
C GLY A 23 4.54 -20.82 15.33
N ILE A 24 3.85 -19.83 14.75
CA ILE A 24 3.44 -19.83 13.34
C ILE A 24 4.30 -18.85 12.56
N GLY A 25 5.11 -19.36 11.62
CA GLY A 25 5.93 -18.56 10.73
C GLY A 25 5.16 -18.03 9.51
N TYR A 26 4.96 -16.71 9.45
CA TYR A 26 4.33 -16.05 8.32
C TYR A 26 5.37 -15.55 7.32
N LYS A 27 5.35 -16.09 6.10
CA LYS A 27 6.16 -15.55 5.00
C LYS A 27 5.45 -14.33 4.37
N ILE A 28 6.08 -13.17 4.48
CA ILE A 28 5.53 -11.88 4.04
C ILE A 28 6.47 -11.30 2.99
N LYS A 29 5.97 -11.06 1.78
CA LYS A 29 6.73 -10.36 0.73
C LYS A 29 6.81 -8.87 1.04
N ILE A 30 7.99 -8.27 0.92
CA ILE A 30 8.23 -6.87 1.28
C ILE A 30 8.96 -6.11 0.17
N SER A 31 8.84 -4.79 0.16
CA SER A 31 9.62 -3.91 -0.71
C SER A 31 11.05 -3.71 -0.17
N LEU A 32 11.95 -3.19 -1.00
CA LEU A 32 13.28 -2.76 -0.52
C LEU A 32 13.20 -1.62 0.51
N GLN A 33 12.16 -0.78 0.43
CA GLN A 33 11.90 0.29 1.38
C GLN A 33 11.56 -0.28 2.76
N THR A 34 10.59 -1.19 2.81
CA THR A 34 10.24 -1.92 4.04
C THR A 34 11.43 -2.72 4.58
N PHE A 35 12.22 -3.37 3.71
CA PHE A 35 13.41 -4.10 4.14
C PHE A 35 14.40 -3.21 4.88
N SER A 36 14.64 -2.01 4.36
CA SER A 36 15.56 -1.05 4.95
C SER A 36 15.03 -0.49 6.28
N ALA A 37 13.71 -0.32 6.38
CA ALA A 37 13.06 0.25 7.56
C ALA A 37 12.92 -0.71 8.75
N ILE A 38 12.83 -2.03 8.51
CA ILE A 38 12.75 -3.01 9.59
C ILE A 38 14.06 -3.04 10.38
N ASP A 39 14.02 -2.65 11.65
CA ASP A 39 15.09 -2.82 12.63
C ASP A 39 14.70 -3.83 13.72
N GLY A 40 15.71 -4.47 14.32
CA GLY A 40 15.53 -5.35 15.48
C GLY A 40 14.89 -6.73 15.23
N GLU A 41 14.62 -7.42 16.34
CA GLU A 41 14.08 -8.78 16.37
C GLU A 41 12.55 -8.83 16.49
N LEU A 42 11.89 -7.75 16.89
CA LEU A 42 10.43 -7.66 17.02
C LEU A 42 9.94 -6.63 16.02
N CYS A 43 9.02 -7.03 15.14
CA CYS A 43 8.50 -6.12 14.13
C CYS A 43 6.98 -6.22 14.00
N LYS A 44 6.36 -5.08 13.74
CA LYS A 44 4.95 -4.97 13.35
C LYS A 44 4.92 -4.51 11.90
N LEU A 45 4.31 -5.31 11.03
CA LEU A 45 4.15 -5.00 9.62
C LEU A 45 2.68 -4.90 9.27
N PHE A 46 2.31 -3.84 8.57
CA PHE A 46 1.01 -3.73 7.95
C PHE A 46 0.96 -4.65 6.74
N THR A 47 -0.14 -5.36 6.54
CA THR A 47 -0.23 -6.38 5.48
C THR A 47 -1.40 -6.18 4.54
N HIS A 48 -1.21 -6.67 3.33
CA HIS A 48 -2.25 -6.88 2.33
C HIS A 48 -2.21 -8.35 1.90
N LEU A 49 -3.31 -9.07 2.14
CA LEU A 49 -3.49 -10.44 1.69
C LEU A 49 -4.05 -10.44 0.27
N SER A 50 -3.24 -10.91 -0.68
CA SER A 50 -3.68 -11.21 -2.05
C SER A 50 -4.09 -12.67 -2.13
N VAL A 51 -5.37 -12.92 -2.45
CA VAL A 51 -5.90 -14.26 -2.67
C VAL A 51 -6.11 -14.46 -4.17
N LYS A 52 -5.49 -15.51 -4.71
CA LYS A 52 -5.69 -16.02 -6.07
C LYS A 52 -6.19 -17.46 -5.95
N GLU A 53 -6.72 -18.00 -7.05
CA GLU A 53 -7.22 -19.38 -7.12
C GLU A 53 -6.24 -20.40 -6.54
N ASP A 54 -4.96 -20.28 -6.89
CA ASP A 54 -3.93 -21.27 -6.49
C ASP A 54 -3.03 -20.80 -5.33
N SER A 55 -3.20 -19.57 -4.81
CA SER A 55 -2.23 -19.05 -3.84
C SER A 55 -2.75 -17.92 -2.96
N HIS A 56 -2.30 -17.94 -1.72
CA HIS A 56 -2.45 -16.86 -0.75
C HIS A 56 -1.07 -16.21 -0.57
N THR A 57 -0.96 -14.92 -0.87
CA THR A 57 0.30 -14.16 -0.72
C THR A 57 0.10 -12.98 0.20
N LEU A 58 0.92 -12.88 1.25
CA LEU A 58 0.99 -11.71 2.10
C LEU A 58 2.03 -10.73 1.57
N PHE A 59 1.63 -9.48 1.40
CA PHE A 59 2.52 -8.35 1.16
C PHE A 59 2.58 -7.51 2.43
N GLY A 60 3.76 -7.11 2.85
CA GLY A 60 4.03 -6.39 4.09
C GLY A 60 4.66 -5.03 3.84
N PHE A 61 4.33 -4.09 4.72
CA PHE A 61 4.75 -2.70 4.68
C PHE A 61 5.11 -2.25 6.09
N PHE A 62 6.17 -1.45 6.21
CA PHE A 62 6.58 -0.90 7.51
C PHE A 62 5.60 0.18 7.98
N GLU A 63 5.17 1.03 7.05
CA GLU A 63 4.21 2.09 7.30
C GLU A 63 2.84 1.80 6.69
N GLU A 64 1.81 2.37 7.30
CA GLU A 64 0.44 2.31 6.79
C GLU A 64 0.28 3.09 5.48
N SER A 65 0.94 4.25 5.36
CA SER A 65 1.03 5.08 4.15
C SER A 65 1.48 4.25 2.93
N GLU A 66 2.52 3.43 3.10
CA GLU A 66 3.08 2.55 2.07
C GLU A 66 2.05 1.48 1.67
N ARG A 67 1.32 0.89 2.63
CA ARG A 67 0.24 -0.06 2.34
C ARG A 67 -0.91 0.60 1.56
N HIS A 68 -1.29 1.84 1.90
CA HIS A 68 -2.33 2.56 1.17
C HIS A 68 -1.92 2.83 -0.27
N LEU A 69 -0.68 3.28 -0.47
CA LEU A 69 -0.12 3.50 -1.80
C LEU A 69 -0.09 2.20 -2.61
N PHE A 70 0.34 1.08 -2.02
CA PHE A 70 0.29 -0.23 -2.67
C PHE A 70 -1.12 -0.59 -3.13
N ARG A 71 -2.13 -0.42 -2.26
CA ARG A 71 -3.54 -0.69 -2.59
C ARG A 71 -4.06 0.20 -3.72
N ASN A 72 -3.62 1.45 -3.76
CA ASN A 72 -3.92 2.36 -4.87
C ASN A 72 -3.29 1.86 -6.17
N LEU A 73 -2.01 1.47 -6.15
CA LEU A 73 -1.31 0.94 -7.32
C LEU A 73 -2.01 -0.28 -7.90
N ILE A 74 -2.36 -1.28 -7.08
CA ILE A 74 -3.05 -2.50 -7.57
C ILE A 74 -4.51 -2.25 -8.02
N SER A 75 -5.09 -1.09 -7.67
CA SER A 75 -6.42 -0.71 -8.17
C SER A 75 -6.39 -0.28 -9.64
N VAL A 76 -5.21 0.04 -10.17
CA VAL A 76 -5.01 0.41 -11.57
C VAL A 76 -5.06 -0.83 -12.45
N SER A 77 -5.90 -0.80 -13.48
CA SER A 77 -6.01 -1.90 -14.44
C SER A 77 -4.67 -2.20 -15.10
N GLY A 78 -4.19 -3.43 -14.95
CA GLY A 78 -2.91 -3.88 -15.50
C GLY A 78 -1.73 -3.79 -14.53
N VAL A 79 -1.96 -3.36 -13.28
CA VAL A 79 -0.96 -3.39 -12.20
C VAL A 79 -1.32 -4.48 -11.20
N GLY A 80 -0.50 -5.53 -11.15
CA GLY A 80 -0.67 -6.62 -10.18
C GLY A 80 0.09 -6.37 -8.88
N PRO A 81 -0.18 -7.15 -7.82
CA PRO A 81 0.53 -7.07 -6.53
C PRO A 81 2.05 -7.17 -6.65
N SER A 82 2.55 -8.09 -7.49
CA SER A 82 4.00 -8.22 -7.73
C SER A 82 4.58 -6.97 -8.40
N THR A 83 3.88 -6.39 -9.38
CA THR A 83 4.33 -5.16 -10.06
C THR A 83 4.35 -3.99 -9.09
N ALA A 84 3.30 -3.84 -8.27
CA ALA A 84 3.25 -2.81 -7.24
C ALA A 84 4.39 -2.95 -6.20
N GLN A 85 4.75 -4.18 -5.82
CA GLN A 85 5.91 -4.45 -4.96
C GLN A 85 7.22 -3.99 -5.62
N VAL A 86 7.39 -4.20 -6.93
CA VAL A 86 8.57 -3.74 -7.68
C VAL A 86 8.60 -2.21 -7.77
N ILE A 87 7.46 -1.54 -7.97
CA ILE A 87 7.37 -0.07 -7.94
C ILE A 87 7.88 0.46 -6.59
N LEU A 88 7.34 -0.07 -5.49
CA LEU A 88 7.75 0.33 -4.13
C LEU A 88 9.17 -0.13 -3.76
N SER A 89 9.79 -0.98 -4.56
CA SER A 89 11.21 -1.33 -4.40
C SER A 89 12.12 -0.43 -5.25
N THR A 90 11.57 0.22 -6.28
CA THR A 90 12.30 1.11 -7.19
C THR A 90 12.26 2.55 -6.69
N PHE A 91 11.12 2.97 -6.15
CA PHE A 91 10.86 4.33 -5.68
C PHE A 91 10.42 4.31 -4.22
N SER A 92 10.81 5.33 -3.47
CA SER A 92 10.18 5.62 -2.18
C SER A 92 8.71 6.01 -2.39
N PRO A 93 7.86 5.90 -1.35
CA PRO A 93 6.47 6.35 -1.42
C PRO A 93 6.33 7.81 -1.87
N GLU A 94 7.25 8.69 -1.46
CA GLU A 94 7.26 10.10 -1.83
C GLU A 94 7.63 10.31 -3.30
N GLU A 95 8.63 9.59 -3.79
CA GLU A 95 9.11 9.69 -5.18
C GLU A 95 8.03 9.25 -6.18
N ILE A 96 7.36 8.12 -5.93
CA ILE A 96 6.31 7.67 -6.84
C ILE A 96 5.10 8.61 -6.82
N VAL A 97 4.75 9.17 -5.67
CA VAL A 97 3.72 10.22 -5.57
C VAL A 97 4.13 11.46 -6.37
N HIS A 98 5.40 11.87 -6.29
CA HIS A 98 5.94 12.97 -7.08
C HIS A 98 5.86 12.70 -8.58
N HIS A 99 6.28 11.52 -9.05
CA HIS A 99 6.22 11.16 -10.47
C HIS A 99 4.78 11.07 -10.99
N ILE A 100 3.83 10.61 -10.16
CA ILE A 100 2.40 10.58 -10.52
C ILE A 100 1.84 12.01 -10.63
N THR A 101 2.13 12.87 -9.66
CA THR A 101 1.57 14.24 -9.62
C THR A 101 2.14 15.14 -10.71
N THR A 102 3.45 15.01 -11.01
CA THR A 102 4.13 15.71 -12.11
C THR A 102 3.87 15.08 -13.49
N ALA A 103 3.15 13.96 -13.54
CA ALA A 103 2.84 13.21 -14.77
C ALA A 103 4.10 12.76 -15.55
N ASP A 104 5.16 12.37 -14.83
CA ASP A 104 6.38 11.83 -15.43
C ASP A 104 6.22 10.36 -15.83
N VAL A 105 5.66 10.16 -17.03
CA VAL A 105 5.43 8.82 -17.61
C VAL A 105 6.73 8.03 -17.77
N LYS A 106 7.85 8.70 -18.07
CA LYS A 106 9.12 8.03 -18.36
C LYS A 106 9.69 7.36 -17.12
N MET A 107 9.62 8.04 -15.97
CA MET A 107 10.06 7.48 -14.69
C MET A 107 9.17 6.32 -14.25
N VAL A 108 7.85 6.43 -14.39
CA VAL A 108 6.96 5.31 -14.05
C VAL A 108 7.18 4.11 -14.99
N GLN A 109 7.49 4.36 -16.27
CA GLN A 109 7.80 3.32 -17.25
C GLN A 109 9.16 2.64 -17.04
N SER A 110 10.11 3.26 -16.33
CA SER A 110 11.42 2.63 -16.09
C SER A 110 11.37 1.43 -15.15
N VAL A 111 10.25 1.26 -14.44
CA VAL A 111 10.02 0.10 -13.56
C VAL A 111 9.83 -1.15 -14.40
N LYS A 112 10.59 -2.21 -14.06
CA LYS A 112 10.52 -3.50 -14.74
C LYS A 112 9.09 -4.05 -14.73
N GLY A 113 8.57 -4.35 -15.92
CA GLY A 113 7.22 -4.91 -16.09
C GLY A 113 6.12 -3.86 -16.29
N ILE A 114 6.46 -2.57 -16.38
CA ILE A 114 5.52 -1.49 -16.71
C ILE A 114 5.75 -1.04 -18.15
N GLY A 115 4.73 -1.22 -19.00
CA GLY A 115 4.73 -0.67 -20.36
C GLY A 115 4.20 0.76 -20.41
N ALA A 116 4.43 1.46 -21.53
CA ALA A 116 3.98 2.85 -21.72
C ALA A 116 2.48 3.05 -21.43
N LYS A 117 1.63 2.13 -21.91
CA LYS A 117 0.17 2.18 -21.69
C LYS A 117 -0.20 2.07 -20.21
N THR A 118 0.47 1.18 -19.49
CA THR A 118 0.24 0.98 -18.05
C THR A 118 0.77 2.18 -17.25
N ALA A 119 1.94 2.71 -17.60
CA ALA A 119 2.50 3.91 -16.95
C ALA A 119 1.57 5.12 -17.09
N GLN A 120 1.04 5.37 -18.30
CA GLN A 120 0.04 6.41 -18.52
C GLN A 120 -1.22 6.19 -17.67
N ARG A 121 -1.68 4.95 -17.58
CA ARG A 121 -2.88 4.61 -16.80
C ARG A 121 -2.68 4.79 -15.30
N ILE A 122 -1.50 4.44 -14.78
CA ILE A 122 -1.12 4.72 -13.38
C ILE A 122 -1.23 6.22 -13.10
N ILE A 123 -0.66 7.05 -13.99
CA ILE A 123 -0.70 8.51 -13.81
C ILE A 123 -2.14 9.02 -13.85
N ILE A 124 -2.94 8.64 -14.84
CA ILE A 124 -4.33 9.12 -14.98
C ILE A 124 -5.20 8.67 -13.80
N ASP A 125 -5.16 7.39 -13.45
CA ASP A 125 -6.06 6.81 -12.44
C ASP A 125 -5.67 7.23 -11.02
N LEU A 126 -4.40 7.53 -10.77
CA LEU A 126 -3.89 7.88 -9.43
C LEU A 126 -3.67 9.37 -9.20
N LYS A 127 -3.47 10.19 -10.24
CA LYS A 127 -3.23 11.63 -10.06
C LYS A 127 -4.33 12.29 -9.23
N ASP A 128 -5.58 12.01 -9.54
CA ASP A 128 -6.72 12.55 -8.78
C ASP A 128 -6.86 11.94 -7.38
N LYS A 129 -6.51 10.65 -7.21
CA LYS A 129 -6.60 9.95 -5.92
C LYS A 129 -5.53 10.41 -4.95
N VAL A 130 -4.33 10.69 -5.45
CA VAL A 130 -3.18 11.14 -4.66
C VAL A 130 -3.26 12.65 -4.41
N ALA A 131 -3.75 13.44 -5.37
CA ALA A 131 -3.93 14.89 -5.23
C ALA A 131 -5.06 15.29 -4.26
N LYS A 132 -6.08 14.43 -4.08
CA LYS A 132 -7.14 14.63 -3.06
C LYS A 132 -6.69 14.29 -1.63
N GLY A 133 -5.37 14.15 -1.45
CA GLY A 133 -4.75 13.52 -0.29
C GLY A 133 -4.77 12.01 -0.48
N MET A 134 -3.65 11.35 -0.17
CA MET A 134 -3.77 10.01 0.42
C MET A 134 -4.90 10.10 1.44
N PRO A 135 -5.82 9.13 1.53
CA PRO A 135 -6.70 9.08 2.68
C PRO A 135 -5.78 8.94 3.90
N THR A 136 -5.46 10.08 4.48
CA THR A 136 -5.09 10.29 5.87
C THR A 136 -6.33 10.02 6.72
N SER A 137 -7.23 9.15 6.28
CA SER A 137 -8.40 8.71 7.05
C SER A 137 -7.94 7.91 8.27
N ASP A 138 -6.70 7.41 8.30
CA ASP A 138 -6.12 6.74 9.47
C ASP A 138 -4.98 7.54 10.13
N LEU A 139 -4.55 8.69 9.59
CA LEU A 139 -3.57 9.60 10.25
C LEU A 139 -4.25 10.61 11.20
N LEU A 140 -5.57 10.48 11.42
CA LEU A 140 -6.38 11.44 12.18
C LEU A 140 -6.87 10.90 13.53
N PHE A 141 -6.18 9.92 14.13
CA PHE A 141 -6.51 9.51 15.50
C PHE A 141 -6.14 10.56 16.57
N ASP A 142 -5.49 11.68 16.21
CA ASP A 142 -4.99 12.67 17.19
C ASP A 142 -5.52 14.11 17.03
N LYS A 143 -6.59 14.37 16.26
CA LYS A 143 -7.24 15.70 16.28
C LYS A 143 -8.76 15.60 16.43
N VAL A 144 -9.15 15.40 17.69
CA VAL A 144 -10.49 15.65 18.23
C VAL A 144 -10.80 17.13 18.02
N ASP A 145 -11.67 17.47 17.05
CA ASP A 145 -12.71 18.53 17.21
C ASP A 145 -13.44 18.91 15.91
N ASN A 146 -13.19 18.27 14.75
CA ASN A 146 -14.06 18.48 13.57
C ASN A 146 -14.25 17.25 12.66
N THR A 147 -13.78 16.07 13.08
CA THR A 147 -13.72 14.85 12.26
C THR A 147 -15.00 14.02 12.29
N ILE A 148 -15.87 14.15 13.30
CA ILE A 148 -17.04 13.26 13.48
C ILE A 148 -17.99 13.29 12.27
N LYS A 149 -18.19 14.46 11.67
CA LYS A 149 -19.10 14.59 10.52
C LYS A 149 -18.51 14.01 9.24
N GLU A 150 -17.21 14.18 9.02
CA GLU A 150 -16.51 13.63 7.86
C GLU A 150 -16.30 12.11 8.00
N GLU A 151 -16.07 11.62 9.22
CA GLU A 151 -16.03 10.20 9.57
C GLU A 151 -17.40 9.55 9.38
N ALA A 152 -18.48 10.16 9.88
CA ALA A 152 -19.84 9.66 9.69
C ALA A 152 -20.23 9.62 8.21
N LEU A 153 -19.88 10.65 7.44
CA LEU A 153 -20.12 10.69 6.00
C LEU A 153 -19.30 9.61 5.26
N SER A 154 -18.04 9.41 5.64
CA SER A 154 -17.18 8.37 5.07
C SER A 154 -17.69 6.96 5.39
N ALA A 155 -18.19 6.76 6.61
CA ALA A 155 -18.82 5.50 7.03
C ALA A 155 -20.12 5.23 6.26
N LEU A 156 -20.97 6.24 6.07
CA LEU A 156 -22.20 6.13 5.27
C LEU A 156 -21.91 5.79 3.81
N ILE A 157 -20.91 6.43 3.22
CA ILE A 157 -20.46 6.12 1.85
C ILE A 157 -19.90 4.69 1.77
N ALA A 158 -19.12 4.25 2.76
CA ALA A 158 -18.60 2.88 2.82
C ALA A 158 -19.71 1.81 2.98
N LEU A 159 -20.81 2.16 3.65
CA LEU A 159 -22.02 1.32 3.75
C LEU A 159 -22.90 1.36 2.48
N GLY A 160 -22.53 2.14 1.47
CA GLY A 160 -23.19 2.19 0.16
C GLY A 160 -24.23 3.30 0.00
N PHE A 161 -24.32 4.26 0.93
CA PHE A 161 -25.21 5.40 0.78
C PHE A 161 -24.64 6.42 -0.22
N ALA A 162 -25.49 6.93 -1.12
CA ALA A 162 -25.09 7.93 -2.10
C ALA A 162 -24.73 9.26 -1.43
N LYS A 163 -23.67 9.93 -1.89
CA LYS A 163 -23.15 11.19 -1.31
C LYS A 163 -24.17 12.34 -1.19
N LYS A 164 -25.26 12.31 -1.98
CA LYS A 164 -26.36 13.29 -1.89
C LYS A 164 -27.37 12.98 -0.78
N ALA A 165 -27.36 11.76 -0.26
CA ALA A 165 -28.25 11.25 0.79
C ALA A 165 -27.50 10.92 2.10
N ALA A 166 -26.18 11.16 2.13
CA ALA A 166 -25.30 11.02 3.28
C ALA A 166 -24.99 12.39 3.89
#